data_AF-A0A6G8RTL0-F1
#
_entry.id   AF-A0A6G8RTL0-F1
#
_cell.length_a   1.000
_cell.length_b   1.000
_cell.length_c   1.000
_cell.angle_alpha   90.00
_cell.angle_beta   90.00
_cell.angle_gamma   90.00
#
_symmetry.space_group_name_H-M   'P 1'
#
loop_
_entity.id
_entity.type
_entity.pdbx_description
1 polymer ?
#
loop_
_entity_poly.entity_id
_entity_poly.type
_entity_poly.pdbx_seq_one_letter_code
_entity_poly.pdbx_strand_id
1 'polypeptide(L)'
;MTKALFLFIILFAPSVFAEDIQSRYSTMVQTQASYQVFKTNYEKVLTDIENYSAQMIQTQNKADAYPLCVALKSSAQMMVNNQKYKAEFNRDYQKSDASFDQVLMLYKEGNQQLKEKCEEAKSLYLQSLNK
;
A
#
# COMPACT_ATOMS: atom_id res chain seq x y z
N MET A 1 48.15 -27.10 -31.34
CA MET A 1 47.54 -25.76 -31.40
C MET A 1 46.20 -25.81 -30.69
N THR A 2 46.18 -25.40 -29.42
CA THR A 2 45.00 -25.55 -28.55
C THR A 2 44.25 -24.22 -28.52
N LYS A 3 43.05 -24.17 -29.09
CA LYS A 3 42.16 -23.00 -29.06
C LYS A 3 41.57 -22.88 -27.65
N ALA A 4 41.90 -21.80 -26.94
CA ALA A 4 41.23 -21.42 -25.69
C ALA A 4 39.84 -20.87 -26.03
N LEU A 5 38.80 -21.58 -25.59
CA LEU A 5 37.42 -21.13 -25.65
C LEU A 5 37.15 -20.28 -24.40
N PHE A 6 37.11 -18.96 -24.54
CA PHE A 6 36.67 -18.06 -23.49
C PHE A 6 35.14 -18.17 -23.36
N LEU A 7 34.67 -18.88 -22.32
CA LEU A 7 33.28 -18.89 -21.90
C LEU A 7 32.99 -17.59 -21.15
N PHE A 8 32.29 -16.67 -21.80
CA PHE A 8 31.70 -15.48 -21.17
C PHE A 8 30.46 -15.94 -20.38
N ILE A 9 30.64 -16.17 -19.07
CA ILE A 9 29.51 -16.40 -18.17
C ILE A 9 28.84 -15.04 -17.95
N ILE A 10 27.76 -14.78 -18.68
CA ILE A 10 26.88 -13.64 -18.42
C ILE A 10 26.14 -13.94 -17.12
N LEU A 11 26.64 -13.38 -16.03
CA LEU A 11 25.92 -13.28 -14.77
C LEU A 11 24.69 -12.39 -15.02
N PHE A 12 23.54 -13.00 -15.25
CA PHE A 12 22.25 -12.33 -15.11
C PHE A 12 22.11 -11.94 -13.63
N ALA A 13 22.56 -10.74 -13.27
CA ALA A 13 22.13 -10.13 -12.03
C ALA A 13 20.60 -9.97 -12.12
N PRO A 14 19.79 -10.58 -11.24
CA PRO A 14 18.38 -10.24 -11.20
C PRO A 14 18.30 -8.76 -10.86
N SER A 15 17.92 -7.94 -11.82
CA SER A 15 17.46 -6.59 -11.55
C SER A 15 16.26 -6.75 -10.64
N VAL A 16 16.46 -6.52 -9.34
CA VAL A 16 15.37 -6.37 -8.38
C VAL A 16 14.61 -5.14 -8.84
N PHE A 17 13.62 -5.33 -9.71
CA PHE A 17 12.66 -4.29 -10.03
C PHE A 17 12.00 -3.94 -8.70
N ALA A 18 12.24 -2.73 -8.22
CA ALA A 18 11.50 -2.21 -7.07
C ALA A 18 10.02 -2.32 -7.41
N GLU A 19 9.32 -3.24 -6.73
CA GLU A 19 7.91 -3.48 -6.97
C GLU A 19 7.15 -2.16 -6.79
N ASP A 20 6.36 -1.76 -7.78
CA ASP A 20 5.56 -0.54 -7.72
C ASP A 20 4.69 -0.60 -6.47
N ILE A 21 4.76 0.45 -5.65
CA ILE A 21 4.06 0.47 -4.36
C ILE A 21 2.55 0.27 -4.54
N GLN A 22 1.99 0.63 -5.70
CA GLN A 22 0.59 0.36 -6.03
C GLN A 22 0.29 -1.11 -6.30
N SER A 23 1.21 -1.88 -6.91
CA SER A 23 0.95 -3.30 -7.23
C SER A 23 0.81 -4.14 -5.97
N ARG A 24 1.47 -3.73 -4.88
CA ARG A 24 1.38 -4.38 -3.56
C ARG A 24 -0.05 -4.50 -3.01
N TYR A 25 -0.94 -3.59 -3.39
CA TYR A 25 -2.34 -3.57 -2.92
C TYR A 25 -3.35 -4.07 -3.95
N SER A 26 -2.91 -4.36 -5.18
CA SER A 26 -3.78 -4.67 -6.32
C SER A 26 -4.78 -5.81 -6.05
N THR A 27 -4.38 -6.83 -5.30
CA THR A 27 -5.24 -7.96 -4.91
C THR A 27 -6.10 -7.66 -3.68
N MET A 28 -5.61 -6.81 -2.77
CA MET A 28 -6.32 -6.44 -1.53
C MET A 28 -7.52 -5.53 -1.81
N VAL A 29 -7.42 -4.67 -2.83
CA VAL A 29 -8.53 -3.77 -3.20
C VAL A 29 -9.68 -4.49 -3.91
N GLN A 30 -9.51 -5.73 -4.36
CA GLN A 30 -10.58 -6.47 -5.05
C GLN A 30 -11.70 -6.88 -4.08
N THR A 31 -12.84 -7.28 -4.64
CA THR A 31 -13.89 -7.96 -3.88
C THR A 31 -13.33 -9.28 -3.35
N GLN A 32 -13.37 -9.46 -2.04
CA GLN A 32 -12.84 -10.63 -1.37
C GLN A 32 -13.89 -11.73 -1.27
N ALA A 33 -13.44 -12.98 -1.29
CA ALA A 33 -14.30 -14.15 -1.28
C ALA A 33 -14.99 -14.38 0.08
N SER A 34 -14.32 -14.04 1.18
CA SER A 34 -14.84 -14.19 2.55
C SER A 34 -14.48 -13.02 3.44
N TYR A 35 -15.23 -12.86 4.54
CA TYR A 35 -14.93 -11.86 5.56
C TYR A 35 -13.53 -12.05 6.16
N GLN A 36 -13.10 -13.30 6.38
CA GLN A 36 -11.77 -13.58 6.94
C GLN A 36 -10.63 -13.09 6.03
N VAL A 37 -10.79 -13.24 4.71
CA VAL A 37 -9.81 -12.73 3.73
C VAL A 37 -9.82 -11.20 3.75
N PHE A 38 -11.00 -10.58 3.73
CA PHE A 38 -11.12 -9.12 3.85
C PHE A 38 -10.48 -8.59 5.14
N LYS A 39 -10.77 -9.19 6.30
CA LYS A 39 -10.21 -8.80 7.59
C LYS A 39 -8.69 -8.88 7.61
N THR A 40 -8.13 -10.01 7.15
CA THR A 40 -6.67 -10.22 7.10
C THR A 40 -6.00 -9.16 6.22
N ASN A 41 -6.58 -8.87 5.05
CA ASN A 41 -6.05 -7.83 4.17
C ASN A 41 -6.22 -6.44 4.77
N TYR A 42 -7.33 -6.16 5.43
CA TYR A 42 -7.57 -4.89 6.13
C TYR A 42 -6.54 -4.64 7.23
N GLU A 43 -6.29 -5.62 8.10
CA GLU A 43 -5.30 -5.54 9.18
C GLU A 43 -3.87 -5.37 8.64
N LYS A 44 -3.56 -6.03 7.51
CA LYS A 44 -2.28 -5.85 6.82
C LYS A 44 -2.11 -4.42 6.32
N VAL A 45 -3.10 -3.86 5.62
CA VAL A 45 -3.02 -2.47 5.14
C VAL A 45 -2.96 -1.48 6.30
N LEU A 46 -3.66 -1.75 7.41
CA LEU A 46 -3.57 -0.93 8.62
C LEU A 46 -2.15 -0.91 9.20
N THR A 47 -1.52 -2.09 9.29
CA THR A 47 -0.11 -2.22 9.72
C THR A 47 0.82 -1.45 8.77
N ASP A 48 0.59 -1.52 7.46
CA ASP A 48 1.38 -0.77 6.48
C ASP A 48 1.21 0.76 6.66
N ILE A 49 -0.01 1.24 6.92
CA ILE A 49 -0.30 2.65 7.24
C ILE A 49 0.50 3.10 8.48
N GLU A 50 0.49 2.30 9.55
CA GLU A 50 1.23 2.59 10.78
C GLU A 50 2.75 2.66 10.51
N ASN A 51 3.28 1.69 9.77
CA ASN A 51 4.70 1.63 9.42
C ASN A 51 5.14 2.84 8.58
N TYR A 52 4.40 3.20 7.52
CA TYR A 52 4.75 4.37 6.70
C TYR A 52 4.59 5.68 7.49
N SER A 53 3.58 5.77 8.36
CA SER A 53 3.43 6.94 9.23
C SER A 53 4.62 7.10 10.17
N ALA A 54 5.08 6.01 10.78
CA ALA A 54 6.28 6.01 11.62
C ALA A 54 7.54 6.37 10.82
N GLN A 55 7.69 5.80 9.61
CA GLN A 55 8.81 6.11 8.72
C GLN A 55 8.84 7.60 8.34
N MET A 56 7.69 8.18 7.97
CA MET A 56 7.61 9.61 7.63
C MET A 56 8.04 10.50 8.79
N ILE A 57 7.67 10.15 10.02
CA ILE A 57 8.09 10.89 11.23
C ILE A 57 9.61 10.78 11.41
N GLN A 58 10.17 9.59 11.18
CA GLN A 58 11.60 9.33 11.36
C GLN A 58 12.47 10.02 10.30
N THR A 59 12.11 9.92 9.02
CA THR A 59 12.96 10.39 7.91
C THR A 59 12.72 11.86 7.57
N GLN A 60 11.53 12.39 7.89
CA GLN A 60 11.05 13.70 7.45
C GLN A 60 11.13 13.89 5.91
N ASN A 61 11.29 12.79 5.16
CA ASN A 61 11.39 12.82 3.72
C ASN A 61 9.99 12.87 3.12
N LYS A 62 9.70 13.94 2.37
CA LYS A 62 8.41 14.10 1.69
C LYS A 62 8.09 12.97 0.71
N ALA A 63 9.09 12.33 0.10
CA ALA A 63 8.88 11.19 -0.79
C ALA A 63 8.30 9.97 -0.06
N ASP A 64 8.62 9.80 1.22
CA ASP A 64 8.14 8.67 2.04
C ASP A 64 6.64 8.77 2.34
N ALA A 65 6.01 9.91 2.04
CA ALA A 65 4.56 10.06 2.12
C ALA A 65 3.81 9.32 1.01
N TYR A 66 4.46 8.98 -0.10
CA TYR A 66 3.77 8.35 -1.23
C TYR A 66 3.26 6.94 -0.90
N PRO A 67 4.04 6.04 -0.27
CA PRO A 67 3.53 4.77 0.22
C PRO A 67 2.33 4.87 1.15
N LEU A 68 2.34 5.84 2.08
CA LEU A 68 1.20 6.11 2.97
C LEU A 68 -0.05 6.50 2.16
N CYS A 69 0.10 7.40 1.20
CA CYS A 69 -0.99 7.82 0.30
C CYS A 69 -1.60 6.64 -0.46
N VAL A 70 -0.76 5.74 -0.98
CA VAL A 70 -1.23 4.55 -1.71
C VAL A 70 -1.95 3.58 -0.78
N ALA A 71 -1.47 3.38 0.44
CA ALA A 71 -2.13 2.55 1.44
C ALA A 71 -3.51 3.11 1.83
N LEU A 72 -3.61 4.41 2.17
CA LEU A 72 -4.88 5.06 2.52
C LEU A 72 -5.92 5.02 1.40
N LYS A 73 -5.48 5.22 0.14
CA LYS A 73 -6.35 5.10 -1.03
C LYS A 73 -6.83 3.66 -1.22
N SER A 74 -5.93 2.70 -1.03
CA SER A 74 -6.25 1.27 -1.14
C SER A 74 -7.21 0.83 -0.05
N SER A 75 -7.08 1.32 1.19
CA SER A 75 -8.03 1.05 2.27
C SER A 75 -9.45 1.51 1.94
N ALA A 76 -9.61 2.75 1.44
CA ALA A 76 -10.92 3.24 1.02
C ALA A 76 -11.54 2.37 -0.08
N GLN A 77 -10.75 2.00 -1.10
CA GLN A 77 -11.22 1.18 -2.21
C GLN A 77 -11.59 -0.24 -1.76
N MET A 78 -10.75 -0.87 -0.94
CA MET A 78 -10.98 -2.19 -0.36
C MET A 78 -12.29 -2.20 0.43
N MET A 79 -12.54 -1.19 1.27
CA MET A 79 -13.81 -1.07 2.00
C MET A 79 -15.00 -0.88 1.05
N VAL A 80 -14.91 0.00 0.05
CA VAL A 80 -15.99 0.18 -0.95
C VAL A 80 -16.33 -1.14 -1.66
N ASN A 81 -15.33 -1.91 -2.07
CA ASN A 81 -15.55 -3.16 -2.81
C ASN A 81 -16.06 -4.31 -1.92
N ASN A 82 -15.98 -4.16 -0.59
CA ASN A 82 -16.30 -5.20 0.38
C ASN A 82 -17.41 -4.77 1.37
N GLN A 83 -18.28 -3.84 0.98
CA GLN A 83 -19.41 -3.36 1.80
C GLN A 83 -20.32 -4.46 2.35
N LYS A 84 -20.41 -5.61 1.66
CA LYS A 84 -21.15 -6.79 2.12
C LYS A 84 -20.72 -7.29 3.50
N TYR A 85 -19.51 -6.97 3.96
CA TYR A 85 -18.95 -7.40 5.25
C TYR A 85 -19.11 -6.38 6.38
N LYS A 86 -19.91 -5.33 6.18
CA LYS A 86 -20.13 -4.26 7.16
C LYS A 86 -20.58 -4.78 8.53
N ALA A 87 -21.47 -5.77 8.56
CA ALA A 87 -21.99 -6.30 9.81
C ALA A 87 -20.92 -7.04 10.61
N GLU A 88 -20.15 -7.91 9.94
CA GLU A 88 -19.05 -8.66 10.55
C GLU A 88 -17.91 -7.75 10.99
N PHE A 89 -17.56 -6.75 10.17
CA PHE A 89 -16.59 -5.72 10.55
C PHE A 89 -17.05 -4.98 11.80
N ASN A 90 -18.28 -4.45 11.80
CA ASN A 90 -18.81 -3.71 12.94
C ASN A 90 -18.82 -4.55 14.21
N ARG A 91 -19.09 -5.86 14.12
CA ARG A 91 -19.05 -6.79 15.26
C ARG A 91 -17.63 -7.00 15.79
N ASP A 92 -16.65 -7.19 14.91
CA ASP A 92 -15.27 -7.47 15.33
C ASP A 92 -14.55 -6.20 15.83
N TYR A 93 -14.87 -5.03 15.30
CA TYR A 93 -14.28 -3.74 15.64
C TYR A 93 -15.15 -2.91 16.61
N GLN A 94 -16.10 -3.52 17.33
CA GLN A 94 -16.95 -2.80 18.30
C GLN A 94 -16.17 -2.03 19.36
N LYS A 95 -14.95 -2.49 19.69
CA LYS A 95 -14.10 -1.87 20.73
C LYS A 95 -13.34 -0.64 20.26
N SER A 96 -13.26 -0.37 18.96
CA SER A 96 -12.54 0.79 18.42
C SER A 96 -13.42 2.03 18.25
N ASP A 97 -14.67 2.02 18.73
CA ASP A 97 -15.68 3.10 18.63
C ASP A 97 -15.92 3.63 17.19
N ALA A 98 -15.43 2.91 16.18
CA ALA A 98 -15.50 3.29 14.77
C ALA A 98 -16.17 2.16 13.97
N SER A 99 -17.38 2.44 13.49
CA SER A 99 -18.08 1.60 12.53
C SER A 99 -17.40 1.61 11.16
N PHE A 100 -17.71 0.62 10.34
CA PHE A 100 -17.30 0.51 8.95
C PHE A 100 -17.53 1.80 8.16
N ASP A 101 -18.70 2.43 8.31
CA ASP A 101 -19.02 3.66 7.60
C ASP A 101 -18.14 4.82 8.08
N GLN A 102 -17.91 4.93 9.39
CA GLN A 102 -17.03 5.95 9.96
C GLN A 102 -15.58 5.76 9.49
N VAL A 103 -15.07 4.52 9.51
CA VAL A 103 -13.72 4.22 9.01
C VAL A 103 -13.60 4.52 7.51
N LEU A 104 -14.60 4.12 6.70
CA LEU A 104 -14.63 4.43 5.28
C LEU A 104 -14.68 5.95 5.02
N MET A 105 -15.45 6.69 5.82
CA MET A 105 -15.53 8.15 5.76
C MET A 105 -14.18 8.78 6.09
N LEU A 106 -13.53 8.35 7.18
CA LEU A 106 -12.20 8.83 7.56
C LEU A 106 -11.16 8.59 6.46
N TYR A 107 -11.16 7.43 5.81
CA TYR A 107 -10.26 7.22 4.67
C TYR A 107 -10.60 8.10 3.48
N LYS A 108 -11.88 8.31 3.16
CA LYS A 108 -12.28 9.20 2.06
C LYS A 108 -11.87 10.66 2.33
N GLU A 109 -12.12 11.15 3.54
CA GLU A 109 -11.74 12.49 3.96
C GLU A 109 -10.23 12.65 3.98
N GLY A 110 -9.49 11.71 4.55
CA GLY A 110 -8.03 11.71 4.54
C GLY A 110 -7.46 11.74 3.13
N ASN A 111 -7.97 10.89 2.22
CA ASN A 111 -7.58 10.89 0.82
C ASN A 111 -7.88 12.23 0.11
N GLN A 112 -9.01 12.87 0.44
CA GLN A 112 -9.37 14.18 -0.12
C GLN A 112 -8.44 15.28 0.41
N GLN A 113 -8.21 15.32 1.72
CA GLN A 113 -7.36 16.33 2.37
C GLN A 113 -5.89 16.22 1.97
N LEU A 114 -5.41 15.00 1.69
CA LEU A 114 -4.02 14.74 1.32
C LEU A 114 -3.77 14.74 -0.18
N LYS A 115 -4.80 14.91 -1.03
CA LYS A 115 -4.70 14.74 -2.49
C LYS A 115 -3.49 15.43 -3.12
N GLU A 116 -3.33 16.74 -2.90
CA GLU A 116 -2.23 17.52 -3.49
C GLU A 116 -0.86 17.07 -2.95
N LYS A 117 -0.77 16.81 -1.65
CA LYS A 117 0.46 16.31 -1.00
C LYS A 117 0.86 14.93 -1.53
N CYS A 118 -0.11 14.07 -1.83
CA CYS A 118 0.12 12.75 -2.38
C CYS A 118 0.65 12.81 -3.82
N GLU A 119 0.19 13.77 -4.63
CA GLU A 119 0.74 13.97 -5.98
C GLU A 119 2.17 14.55 -5.93
N GLU A 120 2.45 15.49 -5.03
CA GLU A 120 3.82 15.97 -4.79
C GLU A 120 4.75 14.82 -4.34
N ALA A 121 4.32 14.06 -3.33
CA ALA A 121 5.07 12.92 -2.80
C ALA A 121 5.33 11.86 -3.86
N LYS A 122 4.35 11.57 -4.73
CA LYS A 122 4.51 10.65 -5.86
C LYS A 122 5.64 11.11 -6.79
N SER A 123 5.65 12.38 -7.18
CA SER A 123 6.68 12.92 -8.06
C SER A 123 8.07 12.78 -7.42
N LEU A 124 8.20 13.13 -6.14
CA LEU A 124 9.45 13.02 -5.39
C LEU A 124 9.92 11.56 -5.23
N TYR A 125 9.00 10.64 -4.94
CA TYR A 125 9.27 9.21 -4.82
C TYR A 125 9.76 8.61 -6.15
N LEU A 126 9.11 8.93 -7.27
CA LEU A 126 9.55 8.47 -8.58
C LEU A 126 10.92 9.05 -8.96
N GLN A 127 11.22 10.28 -8.56
CA GLN A 127 12.57 10.86 -8.74
C GLN A 127 13.62 10.15 -7.87
N SER A 128 13.29 9.73 -6.65
CA SER A 128 14.24 9.05 -5.76
C SER A 128 14.56 7.62 -6.21
N LEU A 129 13.67 6.97 -6.95
CA LEU A 129 13.92 5.64 -7.54
C LEU A 129 14.85 5.66 -8.77
N ASN A 130 15.06 6.83 -9.38
CA ASN A 130 15.85 7.01 -10.60
C ASN A 130 17.25 7.62 -10.33
N LYS A 131 17.66 7.70 -9.06
CA LYS A 131 18.97 8.18 -8.61
C LYS A 131 19.81 7.01 -8.13
#